data_AF-A0A520J7V1-F1
#
_entry.id   AF-A0A520J7V1-F1
#
_cell.length_a   1.000
_cell.length_b   1.000
_cell.length_c   1.000
_cell.angle_alpha   90.00
_cell.angle_beta   90.00
_cell.angle_gamma   90.00
#
_symmetry.space_group_name_H-M   'P 1'
#
loop_
_entity.id
_entity.type
_entity.pdbx_description
1 polymer ?
#
loop_
_entity_poly.entity_id
_entity_poly.type
_entity_poly.pdbx_seq_one_letter_code
_entity_poly.pdbx_strand_id
1 'polypeptide(L)'
;MNALAAYNVGATGRGIGVGVIDSGIDLQSQEFGTRVSSASQDVAGNSSIDDEGGHGTAVAFTLAGRRNGAGSHGVAFDATLIVLRADRPGTCATASKDDEDSGCKFGTDAITRGLDAARTAGAKVVNISLGGSEMPQSLKDAIGRATAAGLVVVIAAGNDGSANPDPFTNVA
;
A
#
# COMPACT_ATOMS: atom_id res chain seq x y z
N MET A 1 -9.17 6.74 16.36
CA MET A 1 -9.43 5.32 16.00
C MET A 1 -9.47 4.49 17.27
N ASN A 2 -10.39 3.52 17.41
CA ASN A 2 -10.55 2.70 18.64
C ASN A 2 -10.05 1.25 18.44
N ALA A 3 -8.80 1.08 17.98
CA ALA A 3 -8.23 -0.24 17.70
C ALA A 3 -8.07 -1.12 18.97
N LEU A 4 -7.93 -0.48 20.15
CA LEU A 4 -7.84 -1.19 21.43
C LEU A 4 -9.05 -2.10 21.70
N ALA A 5 -10.27 -1.65 21.34
CA ALA A 5 -11.46 -2.48 21.49
C ALA A 5 -11.39 -3.77 20.65
N ALA A 6 -10.81 -3.70 19.45
CA ALA A 6 -10.59 -4.87 18.60
C ALA A 6 -9.55 -5.82 19.20
N TYR A 7 -8.46 -5.28 19.78
CA TYR A 7 -7.44 -6.09 20.43
C TYR A 7 -7.96 -6.85 21.65
N ASN A 8 -8.84 -6.23 22.44
CA ASN A 8 -9.44 -6.85 23.63
C ASN A 8 -10.28 -8.09 23.30
N VAL A 9 -10.78 -8.21 22.07
CA VAL A 9 -11.49 -9.41 21.58
C VAL A 9 -10.62 -10.32 20.70
N GLY A 10 -9.30 -10.07 20.65
CA GLY A 10 -8.33 -10.88 19.92
C GLY A 10 -8.24 -10.60 18.42
N ALA A 11 -8.82 -9.51 17.93
CA ALA A 11 -8.72 -9.13 16.52
C ALA A 11 -7.41 -8.39 16.23
N THR A 12 -6.41 -9.13 15.76
CA THR A 12 -5.04 -8.62 15.49
C THR A 12 -4.67 -8.56 14.01
N GLY A 13 -5.57 -9.01 13.13
CA GLY A 13 -5.33 -9.15 11.68
C GLY A 13 -4.76 -10.52 11.28
N ARG A 14 -4.52 -11.43 12.24
CA ARG A 14 -4.02 -12.77 11.96
C ARG A 14 -4.90 -13.51 10.93
N GLY A 15 -4.26 -14.07 9.90
CA GLY A 15 -4.92 -14.77 8.81
C GLY A 15 -5.51 -13.86 7.72
N ILE A 16 -5.35 -12.54 7.85
CA ILE A 16 -5.77 -11.56 6.85
C ILE A 16 -4.56 -11.12 6.02
N GLY A 17 -4.64 -11.32 4.71
CA GLY A 17 -3.70 -10.76 3.74
C GLY A 17 -4.11 -9.34 3.37
N VAL A 18 -3.17 -8.39 3.44
CA VAL A 18 -3.40 -6.99 3.10
C VAL A 18 -2.42 -6.54 2.03
N GLY A 19 -2.95 -6.12 0.89
CA GLY A 19 -2.17 -5.55 -0.21
C GLY A 19 -1.72 -4.13 0.10
N VAL A 20 -0.45 -3.83 -0.11
CA VAL A 20 0.11 -2.48 -0.04
C VAL A 20 0.69 -2.14 -1.40
N ILE A 21 0.03 -1.24 -2.13
CA ILE A 21 0.50 -0.74 -3.44
C ILE A 21 1.17 0.60 -3.21
N ASP A 22 2.51 0.61 -3.20
CA ASP A 22 3.32 1.76 -2.77
C ASP A 22 4.78 1.65 -3.27
N SER A 23 5.75 2.37 -2.69
CA SER A 23 7.16 2.39 -3.09
C SER A 23 7.99 1.14 -2.70
N GLY A 24 7.35 0.14 -2.09
CA GLY A 24 8.00 -1.09 -1.64
C GLY A 24 7.94 -1.29 -0.12
N ILE A 25 8.85 -2.11 0.40
CA ILE A 25 9.05 -2.32 1.84
C ILE A 25 10.54 -2.49 2.16
N ASP A 26 11.02 -1.95 3.27
CA ASP A 26 12.37 -2.25 3.80
C ASP A 26 12.45 -3.73 4.20
N LEU A 27 13.16 -4.52 3.39
CA LEU A 27 13.33 -5.95 3.61
C LEU A 27 14.26 -6.29 4.78
N GLN A 28 15.07 -5.34 5.24
CA GLN A 28 15.96 -5.51 6.39
C GLN A 28 15.27 -5.16 7.72
N SER A 29 14.11 -4.48 7.66
CA SER A 29 13.34 -4.12 8.84
C SER A 29 12.85 -5.35 9.60
N GLN A 30 13.27 -5.44 10.85
CA GLN A 30 12.80 -6.49 11.75
C GLN A 30 11.32 -6.36 12.12
N GLU A 31 10.69 -5.22 11.78
CA GLU A 31 9.29 -4.93 12.14
C GLU A 31 8.29 -5.78 11.36
N PHE A 32 8.66 -6.32 10.20
CA PHE A 32 7.77 -7.12 9.36
C PHE A 32 8.00 -8.64 9.50
N GLY A 33 9.24 -9.06 9.77
CA GLY A 33 9.58 -10.47 9.99
C GLY A 33 9.11 -11.37 8.86
N THR A 34 8.54 -12.54 9.19
CA THR A 34 8.04 -13.52 8.20
C THR A 34 6.64 -13.19 7.66
N ARG A 35 6.10 -11.99 7.94
CA ARG A 35 4.74 -11.60 7.55
C ARG A 35 4.67 -10.90 6.19
N VAL A 36 5.80 -10.75 5.51
CA VAL A 36 5.83 -10.37 4.09
C VAL A 36 5.54 -11.63 3.27
N SER A 37 4.45 -11.61 2.51
CA SER A 37 4.00 -12.72 1.68
C SER A 37 4.96 -12.99 0.54
N SER A 38 5.15 -14.26 0.17
CA SER A 38 5.87 -14.66 -1.04
C SER A 38 5.15 -14.24 -2.33
N ALA A 39 3.89 -13.79 -2.25
CA ALA A 39 3.15 -13.22 -3.37
C ALA A 39 3.46 -11.72 -3.60
N SER A 40 4.32 -11.13 -2.76
CA SER A 40 4.82 -9.76 -2.96
C SER A 40 5.70 -9.70 -4.20
N GLN A 41 5.56 -8.65 -5.00
CA GLN A 41 6.29 -8.49 -6.26
C GLN A 41 6.40 -7.02 -6.66
N ASP A 42 7.41 -6.69 -7.44
CA ASP A 42 7.42 -5.43 -8.18
C ASP A 42 6.40 -5.49 -9.33
N VAL A 43 5.70 -4.38 -9.56
CA VAL A 43 4.71 -4.22 -10.63
C VAL A 43 5.01 -3.03 -11.55
N ALA A 44 6.16 -2.36 -11.39
CA ALA A 44 6.53 -1.15 -12.13
C ALA A 44 7.84 -1.29 -12.95
N GLY A 45 8.49 -2.45 -12.92
CA GLY A 45 9.76 -2.72 -13.60
C GLY A 45 11.00 -2.56 -12.71
N ASN A 46 10.85 -2.49 -11.38
CA ASN A 46 11.97 -2.64 -10.44
C ASN A 46 12.39 -4.12 -10.34
N SER A 47 13.64 -4.37 -9.99
CA SER A 47 14.18 -5.73 -9.81
C SER A 47 13.91 -6.32 -8.42
N SER A 48 13.33 -5.53 -7.51
CA SER A 48 13.12 -5.87 -6.10
C SER A 48 11.88 -5.15 -5.56
N ILE A 49 11.34 -5.66 -4.46
CA ILE A 49 10.30 -4.96 -3.67
C ILE A 49 10.90 -4.07 -2.56
N ASP A 50 12.23 -4.06 -2.43
CA ASP A 50 12.92 -3.25 -1.43
C ASP A 50 12.61 -1.76 -1.64
N ASP A 51 12.36 -1.04 -0.54
CA ASP A 51 11.91 0.35 -0.58
C ASP A 51 13.09 1.32 -0.60
N GLU A 52 13.15 2.15 -1.63
CA GLU A 52 14.17 3.21 -1.76
C GLU A 52 13.65 4.58 -1.32
N GLY A 53 12.32 4.76 -1.21
CA GLY A 53 11.68 6.02 -0.85
C GLY A 53 11.24 6.11 0.61
N GLY A 54 11.03 4.97 1.27
CA GLY A 54 10.61 4.85 2.66
C GLY A 54 9.12 5.05 2.92
N HIS A 55 8.35 5.58 1.94
CA HIS A 55 6.92 5.82 2.09
C HIS A 55 6.14 4.50 2.24
N GLY A 56 6.37 3.54 1.35
CA GLY A 56 5.75 2.22 1.42
C GLY A 56 6.06 1.49 2.72
N THR A 57 7.29 1.60 3.21
CA THR A 57 7.69 1.08 4.52
C THR A 57 6.92 1.72 5.66
N ALA A 58 6.75 3.04 5.66
CA ALA A 58 6.00 3.76 6.71
C ALA A 58 4.50 3.40 6.69
N VAL A 59 3.91 3.25 5.50
CA VAL A 59 2.54 2.78 5.30
C VAL A 59 2.39 1.34 5.83
N ALA A 60 3.28 0.44 5.42
CA ALA A 60 3.30 -0.95 5.88
C ALA A 60 3.47 -1.06 7.40
N PHE A 61 4.30 -0.21 8.02
CA PHE A 61 4.49 -0.16 9.46
C PHE A 61 3.22 0.29 10.19
N THR A 62 2.57 1.35 9.71
CA THR A 62 1.29 1.81 10.28
C THR A 62 0.24 0.71 10.25
N LEU A 63 0.24 -0.10 9.19
CA LEU A 63 -0.67 -1.21 9.01
C LEU A 63 -0.31 -2.41 9.91
N ALA A 64 0.92 -2.90 9.83
CA ALA A 64 1.31 -4.21 10.38
C ALA A 64 2.69 -4.24 11.03
N GLY A 65 3.23 -3.12 11.53
CA GLY A 65 4.43 -3.13 12.38
C GLY A 65 4.24 -4.10 13.56
N ARG A 66 5.25 -4.95 13.84
CA ARG A 66 5.12 -6.02 14.85
C ARG A 66 4.82 -5.44 16.22
N ARG A 67 4.09 -6.20 17.04
CA ARG A 67 3.93 -5.91 18.46
C ARG A 67 4.95 -6.70 19.27
N ASN A 68 6.12 -6.11 19.53
CA ASN A 68 7.25 -6.74 20.21
C ASN A 68 7.56 -6.13 21.61
N GLY A 69 6.75 -5.17 22.08
CA GLY A 69 7.00 -4.46 23.33
C GLY A 69 8.03 -3.33 23.25
N ALA A 70 8.48 -2.95 22.06
CA ALA A 70 9.35 -1.82 21.81
C ALA A 70 8.69 -0.84 20.83
N GLY A 71 8.87 0.47 21.05
CA GLY A 71 8.32 1.50 20.16
C GLY A 71 6.79 1.42 20.02
N SER A 72 6.32 1.66 18.79
CA SER A 72 4.91 1.52 18.39
C SER A 72 4.71 0.24 17.57
N HIS A 73 3.45 -0.12 17.31
CA HIS A 73 3.09 -1.24 16.44
C HIS A 73 1.98 -0.84 15.47
N GLY A 74 1.80 -1.62 14.41
CA GLY A 74 0.75 -1.40 13.43
C GLY A 74 -0.64 -1.72 13.97
N VAL A 75 -1.66 -1.25 13.25
CA VAL A 75 -3.07 -1.47 13.62
C VAL A 75 -3.44 -2.96 13.59
N ALA A 76 -3.00 -3.69 12.57
CA ALA A 76 -3.21 -5.12 12.37
C ALA A 76 -1.87 -5.86 12.43
N PHE A 77 -1.22 -5.82 13.60
CA PHE A 77 0.16 -6.27 13.81
C PHE A 77 0.42 -7.78 13.57
N ASP A 78 -0.61 -8.60 13.35
CA ASP A 78 -0.46 -10.02 12.93
C ASP A 78 -0.91 -10.28 11.48
N ALA A 79 -1.29 -9.24 10.72
CA ALA A 79 -1.64 -9.38 9.32
C ALA A 79 -0.44 -9.76 8.46
N THR A 80 -0.72 -10.42 7.33
CA THR A 80 0.26 -10.73 6.29
C THR A 80 0.24 -9.62 5.25
N LEU A 81 1.39 -9.00 5.01
CA LEU A 81 1.58 -7.97 3.99
C LEU A 81 1.80 -8.61 2.62
N ILE A 82 1.07 -8.15 1.60
CA ILE A 82 1.33 -8.45 0.19
C ILE A 82 1.83 -7.15 -0.43
N VAL A 83 3.15 -7.02 -0.56
CA VAL A 83 3.80 -5.76 -0.95
C VAL A 83 3.91 -5.73 -2.47
N LEU A 84 3.35 -4.69 -3.08
CA LEU A 84 3.30 -4.51 -4.52
C LEU A 84 3.95 -3.17 -4.88
N ARG A 85 5.26 -3.21 -5.14
CA ARG A 85 6.08 -2.03 -5.43
C ARG A 85 5.66 -1.44 -6.79
N ALA A 86 5.17 -0.21 -6.79
CA ALA A 86 4.52 0.42 -7.95
C ALA A 86 5.17 1.75 -8.38
N ASP A 87 6.21 2.21 -7.69
CA ASP A 87 6.96 3.40 -8.10
C ASP A 87 7.79 3.12 -9.36
N ARG A 88 7.86 4.12 -10.23
CA ARG A 88 8.70 4.09 -11.41
C ARG A 88 10.18 3.99 -10.98
N PRO A 89 10.96 3.06 -11.57
CA PRO A 89 12.35 2.86 -11.18
C PRO A 89 13.18 4.14 -11.12
N GLY A 90 13.88 4.31 -9.99
CA GLY A 90 14.80 5.43 -9.72
C GLY A 90 14.13 6.76 -9.34
N THR A 91 12.80 6.86 -9.37
CA THR A 91 12.10 8.12 -9.03
C THR A 91 12.01 8.37 -7.53
N CYS A 92 11.83 7.31 -6.74
CA CYS A 92 11.80 7.42 -5.28
C CYS A 92 13.18 7.65 -4.65
N ALA A 93 14.24 7.06 -5.21
CA ALA A 93 15.60 7.23 -4.70
C ALA A 93 16.15 8.65 -4.86
N THR A 94 15.57 9.44 -5.76
CA THR A 94 16.01 10.80 -6.10
C THR A 94 15.01 11.88 -5.66
N ALA A 95 13.95 11.50 -4.93
CA ALA A 95 12.97 12.43 -4.41
C ALA A 95 13.62 13.39 -3.38
N SER A 96 13.65 14.67 -3.71
CA SER A 96 14.05 15.75 -2.81
C SER A 96 12.81 16.39 -2.19
N LYS A 97 12.93 16.86 -0.95
CA LYS A 97 11.86 17.62 -0.29
C LYS A 97 11.81 19.08 -0.76
N ASP A 98 12.86 19.55 -1.43
CA ASP A 98 13.05 20.94 -1.83
C ASP A 98 12.78 21.18 -3.33
N ASP A 99 12.39 20.13 -4.07
CA ASP A 99 12.10 20.19 -5.50
C ASP A 99 10.77 19.48 -5.77
N GLU A 100 9.75 20.25 -6.12
CA GLU A 100 8.38 19.77 -6.38
C GLU A 100 8.27 18.87 -7.63
N ASP A 101 9.23 18.96 -8.57
CA ASP A 101 9.32 18.08 -9.74
C ASP A 101 10.10 16.78 -9.44
N SER A 102 10.85 16.79 -8.33
CA SER A 102 11.48 15.61 -7.77
C SER A 102 10.48 14.84 -6.90
N GLY A 103 10.35 13.55 -7.13
CA GLY A 103 9.37 12.77 -6.39
C GLY A 103 9.22 11.37 -6.92
N CYS A 104 8.79 10.47 -6.03
CA CYS A 104 8.27 9.17 -6.37
C CYS A 104 7.14 9.31 -7.41
N LYS A 105 7.28 8.69 -8.58
CA LYS A 105 6.25 8.70 -9.62
C LYS A 105 5.61 7.34 -9.71
N PHE A 106 4.29 7.28 -9.75
CA PHE A 106 3.54 6.03 -9.82
C PHE A 106 2.74 5.98 -11.11
N GLY A 107 2.95 4.93 -11.91
CA GLY A 107 2.17 4.70 -13.12
C GLY A 107 0.82 4.07 -12.79
N THR A 108 -0.27 4.59 -13.33
CA THR A 108 -1.61 4.00 -13.12
C THR A 108 -1.70 2.58 -13.65
N ASP A 109 -0.89 2.22 -14.65
CA ASP A 109 -0.73 0.86 -15.17
C ASP A 109 -0.07 -0.08 -14.14
N ALA A 110 0.95 0.41 -13.42
CA ALA A 110 1.57 -0.33 -12.32
C ALA A 110 0.61 -0.53 -11.14
N ILE A 111 -0.13 0.52 -10.77
CA ILE A 111 -1.17 0.44 -9.73
C ILE A 111 -2.25 -0.57 -10.14
N THR A 112 -2.68 -0.55 -11.41
CA THR A 112 -3.65 -1.52 -11.96
C THR A 112 -3.13 -2.96 -11.85
N ARG A 113 -1.88 -3.21 -12.27
CA ARG A 113 -1.23 -4.54 -12.13
C ARG A 113 -1.12 -4.96 -10.67
N GLY A 114 -0.78 -4.02 -9.78
CA GLY A 114 -0.75 -4.25 -8.34
C GLY A 114 -2.10 -4.70 -7.82
N LEU A 115 -3.19 -4.02 -8.18
CA LEU A 115 -4.51 -4.38 -7.69
C LEU A 115 -4.96 -5.78 -8.16
N ASP A 116 -4.69 -6.12 -9.43
CA ASP A 116 -4.96 -7.47 -9.95
C ASP A 116 -4.08 -8.55 -9.29
N ALA A 117 -2.81 -8.24 -8.99
CA ALA A 117 -1.91 -9.14 -8.27
C ALA A 117 -2.37 -9.36 -6.81
N ALA A 118 -2.78 -8.30 -6.10
CA ALA A 118 -3.33 -8.40 -4.75
C ALA A 118 -4.59 -9.28 -4.71
N ARG A 119 -5.50 -9.09 -5.68
CA ARG A 119 -6.71 -9.92 -5.84
C ARG A 119 -6.33 -11.39 -6.06
N THR A 120 -5.38 -11.67 -6.95
CA THR A 120 -4.93 -13.03 -7.26
C THR A 120 -4.24 -13.69 -6.07
N ALA A 121 -3.49 -12.92 -5.29
CA ALA A 121 -2.84 -13.36 -4.05
C ALA A 121 -3.83 -13.58 -2.89
N GLY A 122 -5.12 -13.30 -3.08
CA GLY A 122 -6.15 -13.52 -2.07
C GLY A 122 -6.17 -12.46 -0.95
N ALA A 123 -5.65 -11.25 -1.21
CA ALA A 123 -5.80 -10.14 -0.28
C ALA A 123 -7.28 -9.91 0.09
N LYS A 124 -7.53 -9.43 1.30
CA LYS A 124 -8.88 -9.04 1.77
C LYS A 124 -9.06 -7.53 1.79
N VAL A 125 -7.97 -6.81 2.01
CA VAL A 125 -7.90 -5.36 1.99
C VAL A 125 -6.74 -4.96 1.10
N VAL A 126 -6.88 -3.87 0.34
CA VAL A 126 -5.79 -3.25 -0.40
C VAL A 126 -5.74 -1.77 -0.04
N ASN A 127 -4.56 -1.29 0.34
CA ASN A 127 -4.30 0.11 0.60
C ASN A 127 -3.48 0.70 -0.56
N ILE A 128 -3.96 1.84 -1.08
CA ILE A 128 -3.31 2.64 -2.11
C ILE A 128 -3.12 4.04 -1.53
N SER A 129 -1.98 4.26 -0.87
CA SER A 129 -1.65 5.56 -0.25
C SER A 129 -1.06 6.54 -1.28
N LEU A 130 -1.72 6.64 -2.44
CA LEU A 130 -1.29 7.41 -3.59
C LEU A 130 -2.43 8.34 -4.06
N GLY A 131 -2.05 9.42 -4.72
CA GLY A 131 -2.92 10.40 -5.34
C GLY A 131 -2.41 10.79 -6.73
N GLY A 132 -3.10 11.71 -7.39
CA GLY A 132 -2.71 12.25 -8.68
C GLY A 132 -3.88 12.64 -9.58
N SER A 133 -3.60 12.77 -10.88
CA SER A 133 -4.61 13.11 -11.87
C SER A 133 -5.76 12.08 -11.96
N GLU A 134 -6.77 12.43 -12.74
CA GLU A 134 -7.97 11.61 -12.97
C GLU A 134 -7.67 10.11 -13.17
N MET A 135 -8.41 9.28 -12.45
CA MET A 135 -8.28 7.83 -12.54
C MET A 135 -8.70 7.33 -13.94
N PRO A 136 -7.82 6.60 -14.67
CA PRO A 136 -8.18 6.05 -15.96
C PRO A 136 -9.18 4.88 -15.83
N GLN A 137 -9.98 4.65 -16.87
CA GLN A 137 -10.99 3.59 -16.90
C GLN A 137 -10.41 2.20 -16.57
N SER A 138 -9.17 1.91 -17.01
CA SER A 138 -8.51 0.64 -16.72
C SER A 138 -8.32 0.38 -15.22
N LEU A 139 -8.02 1.41 -14.44
CA LEU A 139 -7.90 1.31 -12.98
C LEU A 139 -9.27 1.23 -12.31
N LYS A 140 -10.27 1.98 -12.81
CA LYS A 140 -11.68 1.84 -12.37
C LYS A 140 -12.17 0.39 -12.55
N ASP A 141 -11.89 -0.22 -13.70
CA ASP A 141 -12.27 -1.61 -13.99
C ASP A 141 -11.57 -2.60 -13.07
N ALA A 142 -10.30 -2.36 -12.72
CA ALA A 142 -9.56 -3.20 -11.77
C ALA A 142 -10.11 -3.09 -10.34
N ILE A 143 -10.51 -1.89 -9.91
CA ILE A 143 -11.22 -1.68 -8.65
C ILE A 143 -12.57 -2.41 -8.68
N GLY A 144 -13.30 -2.34 -9.79
CA GLY A 144 -14.52 -3.12 -10.01
C GLY A 144 -14.30 -4.62 -9.86
N ARG A 145 -13.25 -5.19 -10.48
CA ARG A 145 -12.90 -6.61 -10.33
C ARG A 145 -12.51 -6.98 -8.90
N ALA A 146 -11.73 -6.14 -8.22
CA ALA A 146 -11.30 -6.39 -6.84
C ALA A 146 -12.49 -6.38 -5.87
N THR A 147 -13.33 -5.36 -5.94
CA THR A 147 -14.52 -5.22 -5.09
C THR A 147 -15.56 -6.30 -5.36
N ALA A 148 -15.79 -6.68 -6.63
CA ALA A 148 -16.65 -7.81 -6.98
C ALA A 148 -16.13 -9.15 -6.44
N ALA A 149 -14.82 -9.30 -6.26
CA ALA A 149 -14.20 -10.45 -5.60
C ALA A 149 -14.20 -10.36 -4.06
N GLY A 150 -14.82 -9.33 -3.48
CA GLY A 150 -14.96 -9.14 -2.04
C GLY A 150 -13.78 -8.45 -1.35
N LEU A 151 -12.88 -7.81 -2.11
CA LEU A 151 -11.80 -7.00 -1.52
C LEU A 151 -12.33 -5.63 -1.10
N VAL A 152 -11.85 -5.14 0.04
CA VAL A 152 -11.98 -3.73 0.43
C VAL A 152 -10.80 -2.96 -0.13
N VAL A 153 -11.06 -1.93 -0.93
CA VAL A 153 -10.02 -1.03 -1.48
C VAL A 153 -10.08 0.31 -0.75
N VAL A 154 -8.94 0.75 -0.22
CA VAL A 154 -8.78 2.03 0.49
C VAL A 154 -7.79 2.89 -0.31
N ILE A 155 -8.16 4.13 -0.58
CA ILE A 155 -7.36 5.09 -1.37
C ILE A 155 -7.23 6.38 -0.56
N ALA A 156 -6.04 6.99 -0.54
CA ALA A 156 -5.82 8.28 0.10
C ALA A 156 -6.62 9.39 -0.60
N ALA A 157 -7.08 10.39 0.16
CA ALA A 157 -7.93 11.46 -0.35
C ALA A 157 -7.19 12.57 -1.10
N GLY A 158 -5.85 12.59 -1.05
CA GLY A 158 -5.01 13.68 -1.55
C GLY A 158 -4.60 14.68 -0.47
N ASN A 159 -3.51 15.41 -0.73
CA ASN A 159 -2.90 16.38 0.18
C ASN A 159 -2.95 17.83 -0.35
N ASP A 160 -3.70 18.09 -1.43
CA ASP A 160 -3.72 19.39 -2.12
C ASP A 160 -4.47 20.50 -1.34
N GLY A 161 -5.01 20.19 -0.16
CA GLY A 161 -5.79 21.13 0.65
C GLY A 161 -7.11 21.58 0.03
N SER A 162 -7.53 20.95 -1.06
CA SER A 162 -8.76 21.25 -1.79
C SER A 162 -10.01 20.79 -1.03
N ALA A 163 -11.16 21.41 -1.33
CA ALA A 163 -12.43 21.08 -0.67
C ALA A 163 -12.96 19.68 -1.04
N ASN A 164 -12.55 19.16 -2.20
CA ASN A 164 -12.90 17.83 -2.68
C ASN A 164 -11.65 16.93 -2.68
N PRO A 165 -11.82 15.61 -2.56
CA PRO A 165 -10.74 14.65 -2.75
C PRO A 165 -10.09 14.78 -4.13
N ASP A 166 -8.84 14.32 -4.20
CA ASP A 166 -8.03 14.22 -5.41
C ASP A 166 -8.79 13.52 -6.56
N PRO A 167 -8.76 13.99 -7.81
CA PRO A 167 -9.40 13.31 -8.94
C PRO A 167 -9.02 11.83 -9.10
N PHE A 168 -7.84 11.43 -8.61
CA PHE A 168 -7.45 10.02 -8.53
C PHE A 168 -8.40 9.15 -7.70
N THR A 169 -9.21 9.72 -6.81
CA THR A 169 -10.18 8.96 -5.99
C THR A 169 -11.53 8.77 -6.67
N ASN A 170 -11.76 9.39 -7.83
CA ASN A 170 -13.03 9.32 -8.52
C ASN A 170 -13.22 7.97 -9.24
N VAL A 171 -13.81 7.01 -8.52
CA VAL A 171 -14.10 5.65 -9.02
C VAL A 171 -15.39 5.53 -9.83
N ALA A 172 -16.17 6.63 -9.94
CA ALA A 172 -17.44 6.69 -10.67
C ALA A 172 -17.31 7.40 -12.03
#